data_AF-A0A3D1PM13-F1
#
_entry.id   AF-A0A3D1PM13-F1
#
_cell.length_a   1.000
_cell.length_b   1.000
_cell.length_c   1.000
_cell.angle_alpha   90.00
_cell.angle_beta   90.00
_cell.angle_gamma   90.00
#
_symmetry.space_group_name_H-M   'P 1'
#
loop_
_entity.id
_entity.type
_entity.pdbx_description
1 polymer ?
#
loop_
_entity_poly.entity_id
_entity_poly.type
_entity_poly.pdbx_seq_one_letter_code
_entity_poly.pdbx_strand_id
1 'polypeptide(L)'
;MKKNIKIGLSILLILILTIIPATRVNAETRNNNPLLREILIDGKAVEPEFDQFITDYVIGVEKENIEIKAEPDDPNASVEIIGNTKLKEGKNEIEIKVTAEDRKTTQSYYLHITRGDVNKANANLKELEIEGITLNPTFNSKDTKYYVEYEGIIDNLNIKAIPENENAKVEIEGNDNYDTGSVHLVKINVTAEDSITVKTYQIIARKAGENPDEQNELETIEAEMQQKEELKKQEEQKHNNTIVIIIIILLIICVSIFIIIKKKKDK
;
A
#
# COMPACT_ATOMS: atom_id res chain seq x y z
N MET A 1 -62.27 84.04 31.02
CA MET A 1 -63.11 83.66 29.87
C MET A 1 -62.24 83.32 28.66
N LYS A 2 -62.06 82.03 28.36
CA LYS A 2 -62.17 81.45 27.00
C LYS A 2 -61.97 79.94 27.12
N LYS A 3 -63.04 79.24 26.75
CA LYS A 3 -63.21 77.80 26.59
C LYS A 3 -62.24 77.31 25.51
N ASN A 4 -61.70 76.10 25.62
CA ASN A 4 -61.54 75.21 24.47
C ASN A 4 -61.38 73.74 24.90
N ILE A 5 -62.35 72.96 24.43
CA ILE A 5 -62.49 71.51 24.44
C ILE A 5 -61.61 70.94 23.31
N LYS A 6 -60.99 69.77 23.53
CA LYS A 6 -60.59 68.77 22.51
C LYS A 6 -60.30 67.46 23.27
N ILE A 7 -61.29 66.58 23.44
CA ILE A 7 -61.65 65.47 22.54
C ILE A 7 -60.43 64.58 22.26
N GLY A 8 -60.47 63.38 22.83
CA GLY A 8 -59.42 62.38 22.71
C GLY A 8 -59.23 61.89 21.29
N LEU A 9 -58.07 61.29 21.07
CA LEU A 9 -57.85 60.40 19.94
C LEU A 9 -56.82 59.35 20.39
N SER A 10 -57.31 58.16 20.74
CA SER A 10 -56.50 56.93 20.77
C SER A 10 -55.90 56.75 19.39
N ILE A 11 -54.62 57.08 19.25
CA ILE A 11 -53.87 56.73 18.05
C ILE A 11 -53.42 55.29 18.24
N LEU A 12 -54.18 54.39 17.62
CA LEU A 12 -53.78 53.01 17.37
C LEU A 12 -52.51 53.06 16.51
N LEU A 13 -51.37 52.71 17.12
CA LEU A 13 -50.09 52.61 16.45
C LEU A 13 -50.11 51.37 15.54
N ILE A 14 -50.55 51.53 14.29
CA ILE A 14 -50.40 50.49 13.28
C ILE A 14 -48.93 50.51 12.83
N LEU A 15 -48.12 49.66 13.47
CA LEU A 15 -46.79 49.32 13.01
C LEU A 15 -46.96 48.50 11.72
N ILE A 16 -46.86 49.15 10.56
CA ILE A 16 -46.82 48.42 9.29
C ILE A 16 -45.44 47.77 9.23
N LEU A 17 -45.34 46.54 9.72
CA LEU A 17 -44.18 45.69 9.50
C LEU A 17 -44.19 45.35 8.00
N THR A 18 -43.43 46.10 7.20
CA THR A 18 -43.16 45.69 5.83
C THR A 18 -42.37 44.40 5.92
N ILE A 19 -43.04 43.28 5.67
CA ILE A 19 -42.38 41.99 5.45
C ILE A 19 -41.59 42.18 4.16
N ILE A 20 -40.30 42.48 4.29
CA ILE A 20 -39.37 42.25 3.18
C ILE A 20 -39.45 40.74 2.97
N PRO A 21 -39.93 40.22 1.82
CA PRO A 21 -39.78 38.80 1.57
C PRO A 21 -38.28 38.55 1.67
N ALA A 22 -37.87 37.74 2.64
CA ALA A 22 -36.54 37.18 2.61
C ALA A 22 -36.48 36.47 1.26
N THR A 23 -35.76 37.06 0.31
CA THR A 23 -35.29 36.32 -0.84
C THR A 23 -34.52 35.18 -0.21
N ARG A 24 -35.13 34.00 -0.18
CA ARG A 24 -34.37 32.76 -0.12
C ARG A 24 -33.47 32.86 -1.33
N VAL A 25 -32.23 33.30 -1.11
CA VAL A 25 -31.15 32.88 -1.98
C VAL A 25 -31.24 31.36 -1.87
N ASN A 26 -31.79 30.72 -2.89
CA ASN A 26 -31.45 29.34 -3.14
C ASN A 26 -29.94 29.39 -3.33
N ALA A 27 -29.18 29.22 -2.24
CA ALA A 27 -27.80 28.83 -2.37
C ALA A 27 -27.91 27.48 -3.05
N GLU A 28 -27.70 27.44 -4.36
CA GLU A 28 -27.42 26.21 -5.05
C GLU A 28 -26.29 25.57 -4.24
N THR A 29 -26.61 24.49 -3.54
CA THR A 29 -25.62 23.74 -2.78
C THR A 29 -24.74 23.11 -3.83
N ARG A 30 -23.63 23.77 -4.14
CA ARG A 30 -22.61 23.28 -5.05
C ARG A 30 -22.18 21.90 -4.60
N ASN A 31 -21.99 20.99 -5.54
CA ASN A 31 -21.63 19.62 -5.23
C ASN A 31 -20.30 19.57 -4.46
N ASN A 32 -20.23 18.76 -3.40
CA ASN A 32 -19.06 18.62 -2.55
C ASN A 32 -18.32 17.29 -2.77
N ASN A 33 -18.65 16.53 -3.82
CA ASN A 33 -18.00 15.26 -4.15
C ASN A 33 -16.58 15.48 -4.75
N PRO A 34 -15.50 15.09 -4.04
CA PRO A 34 -14.14 15.25 -4.52
C PRO A 34 -13.56 13.94 -5.10
N LEU A 35 -14.36 12.92 -5.39
CA LEU A 35 -13.86 11.60 -5.77
C LEU A 35 -13.43 11.55 -7.24
N LEU A 36 -12.45 10.71 -7.54
CA LEU A 36 -12.14 10.29 -8.91
C LEU A 36 -12.96 9.04 -9.25
N ARG A 37 -13.27 8.87 -10.54
CA ARG A 37 -13.84 7.63 -11.08
C ARG A 37 -12.88 6.86 -11.99
N GLU A 38 -11.82 7.50 -12.47
CA GLU A 38 -10.83 6.87 -13.35
C GLU A 38 -9.44 7.52 -13.14
N ILE A 39 -8.40 6.68 -13.12
CA ILE A 39 -7.00 7.09 -13.34
C ILE A 39 -6.42 6.21 -14.44
N LEU A 40 -5.89 6.84 -15.49
CA LEU A 40 -5.09 6.19 -16.53
C LEU A 40 -3.66 6.74 -16.53
N ILE A 41 -2.71 5.84 -16.74
CA ILE A 41 -1.30 6.19 -16.95
C ILE A 41 -0.94 5.75 -18.36
N ASP A 42 -0.54 6.71 -19.19
CA ASP A 42 -0.23 6.51 -20.61
C ASP A 42 -1.36 5.81 -21.38
N GLY A 43 -2.60 6.15 -21.05
CA GLY A 43 -3.80 5.57 -21.65
C GLY A 43 -4.14 4.15 -21.17
N LYS A 44 -3.42 3.61 -20.19
CA LYS A 44 -3.69 2.30 -19.58
C LYS A 44 -4.32 2.46 -18.20
N ALA A 45 -5.24 1.56 -17.87
CA ALA A 45 -5.75 1.45 -16.51
C ALA A 45 -4.61 1.13 -15.53
N VAL A 46 -4.70 1.70 -14.32
CA VAL A 46 -3.81 1.34 -13.21
C VAL A 46 -4.09 -0.10 -12.76
N GLU A 47 -3.05 -0.78 -12.28
CA GLU A 47 -3.16 -2.09 -11.62
C GLU A 47 -2.68 -1.95 -10.16
N PRO A 48 -3.46 -2.38 -9.15
CA PRO A 48 -4.80 -2.96 -9.25
C PRO A 48 -5.83 -1.98 -9.85
N GLU A 49 -6.98 -2.50 -10.30
CA GLU A 49 -8.07 -1.68 -10.86
C GLU A 49 -8.41 -0.53 -9.90
N PHE A 50 -8.63 0.65 -10.47
CA PHE A 50 -8.87 1.86 -9.69
C PHE A 50 -10.11 1.71 -8.79
N ASP A 51 -9.92 1.98 -7.50
CA ASP A 51 -10.97 2.12 -6.49
C ASP A 51 -10.93 3.56 -5.92
N GLN A 52 -12.06 4.24 -5.95
CA GLN A 52 -12.20 5.64 -5.53
C GLN A 52 -11.88 5.90 -4.05
N PHE A 53 -11.92 4.86 -3.21
CA PHE A 53 -11.61 4.92 -1.78
C PHE A 53 -10.18 4.47 -1.46
N ILE A 54 -9.42 3.95 -2.44
CA ILE A 54 -7.99 3.67 -2.32
C ILE A 54 -7.22 4.91 -2.75
N THR A 55 -6.40 5.42 -1.83
CA THR A 55 -5.60 6.65 -2.04
C THR A 55 -4.17 6.37 -2.47
N ASP A 56 -3.72 5.11 -2.46
CA ASP A 56 -2.33 4.74 -2.66
C ASP A 56 -2.20 3.66 -3.74
N TYR A 57 -1.46 3.98 -4.80
CA TYR A 57 -1.20 3.05 -5.91
C TYR A 57 0.30 2.93 -6.14
N VAL A 58 0.79 1.72 -6.43
CA VAL A 58 2.20 1.46 -6.76
C VAL A 58 2.29 1.12 -8.25
N ILE A 59 2.97 1.95 -9.04
CA ILE A 59 3.07 1.78 -10.50
C ILE A 59 4.53 1.79 -10.95
N GLY A 60 4.92 0.82 -11.77
CA GLY A 60 6.21 0.80 -12.47
C GLY A 60 6.14 1.51 -13.82
N VAL A 61 7.09 2.38 -14.12
CA VAL A 61 7.18 3.08 -15.42
C VAL A 61 8.61 3.09 -15.95
N GLU A 62 8.79 3.01 -17.26
CA GLU A 62 10.14 3.03 -17.87
C GLU A 62 10.63 4.45 -18.17
N LYS A 63 9.69 5.40 -18.35
CA LYS A 63 9.98 6.70 -18.94
C LYS A 63 9.99 7.84 -17.92
N GLU A 64 10.71 8.89 -18.30
CA GLU A 64 10.84 10.13 -17.52
C GLU A 64 9.55 10.94 -17.38
N ASN A 65 8.70 10.86 -18.40
CA ASN A 65 7.50 11.66 -18.52
C ASN A 65 6.34 10.74 -18.82
N ILE A 66 5.40 10.68 -17.89
CA ILE A 66 4.17 9.90 -18.00
C ILE A 66 2.99 10.84 -18.21
N GLU A 67 2.04 10.40 -19.01
CA GLU A 67 0.77 11.07 -19.16
C GLU A 67 -0.19 10.48 -18.13
N ILE A 68 -0.80 11.34 -17.32
CA ILE A 68 -1.78 10.94 -16.33
C ILE A 68 -3.10 11.58 -16.70
N LYS A 69 -4.11 10.75 -16.89
CA LYS A 69 -5.50 11.17 -17.03
C LYS A 69 -6.23 10.78 -15.75
N ALA A 70 -6.81 11.76 -15.06
CA ALA A 70 -7.60 11.55 -13.87
C ALA A 70 -8.98 12.19 -14.08
N GLU A 71 -10.04 11.39 -14.05
CA GLU A 71 -11.40 11.86 -14.26
C GLU A 71 -12.14 12.00 -12.92
N PRO A 72 -12.65 13.19 -12.57
CA PRO A 72 -13.48 13.34 -11.40
C PRO A 72 -14.84 12.68 -11.61
N ASP A 73 -15.39 12.10 -10.55
CA ASP A 73 -16.75 11.56 -10.54
C ASP A 73 -17.78 12.67 -10.79
N ASP A 74 -17.64 13.80 -10.10
CA ASP A 74 -18.39 15.02 -10.41
C ASP A 74 -17.76 15.77 -11.62
N PRO A 75 -18.47 15.91 -12.75
CA PRO A 75 -17.94 16.61 -13.94
C PRO A 75 -17.63 18.10 -13.70
N ASN A 76 -18.13 18.70 -12.62
CA ASN A 76 -17.85 20.09 -12.27
C ASN A 76 -16.67 20.25 -11.29
N ALA A 77 -16.11 19.15 -10.77
CA ALA A 77 -14.91 19.18 -9.96
C ALA A 77 -13.66 19.46 -10.83
N SER A 78 -12.62 19.99 -10.20
CA SER A 78 -11.33 20.27 -10.85
C SER A 78 -10.25 19.35 -10.34
N VAL A 79 -9.33 18.95 -11.21
CA VAL A 79 -8.20 18.08 -10.90
C VAL A 79 -6.88 18.81 -11.13
N GLU A 80 -5.98 18.72 -10.17
CA GLU A 80 -4.59 19.19 -10.23
C GLU A 80 -3.66 17.98 -10.05
N ILE A 81 -2.66 17.84 -10.92
CA ILE A 81 -1.67 16.75 -10.88
C ILE A 81 -0.29 17.37 -10.65
N ILE A 82 0.41 16.94 -9.62
CA ILE A 82 1.71 17.51 -9.22
C ILE A 82 2.73 16.37 -9.08
N GLY A 83 3.95 16.60 -9.58
CA GLY A 83 5.05 15.63 -9.53
C GLY A 83 5.16 14.70 -10.76
N ASN A 84 4.30 14.85 -11.77
CA ASN A 84 4.26 13.96 -12.94
C ASN A 84 5.30 14.27 -14.05
N THR A 85 6.30 15.11 -13.78
CA THR A 85 7.32 15.49 -14.75
C THR A 85 8.72 15.19 -14.23
N LYS A 86 9.62 14.78 -15.12
CA LYS A 86 11.03 14.50 -14.78
C LYS A 86 11.18 13.50 -13.62
N LEU A 87 10.45 12.39 -13.71
CA LEU A 87 10.58 11.30 -12.73
C LEU A 87 12.05 10.89 -12.63
N LYS A 88 12.57 10.61 -11.45
CA LYS A 88 13.94 10.13 -11.26
C LYS A 88 13.95 8.61 -11.30
N GLU A 89 15.05 7.99 -11.71
CA GLU A 89 15.25 6.55 -11.50
C GLU A 89 14.98 6.19 -10.02
N GLY A 90 14.28 5.08 -9.79
CA GLY A 90 13.78 4.67 -8.49
C GLY A 90 12.42 5.29 -8.14
N LYS A 91 12.17 5.50 -6.84
CA LYS A 91 10.87 5.92 -6.30
C LYS A 91 10.59 7.41 -6.57
N ASN A 92 9.35 7.70 -6.93
CA ASN A 92 8.79 9.03 -7.13
C ASN A 92 7.38 9.04 -6.52
N GLU A 93 6.94 10.21 -6.08
CA GLU A 93 5.58 10.43 -5.60
C GLU A 93 4.88 11.45 -6.50
N ILE A 94 3.63 11.16 -6.84
CA ILE A 94 2.75 12.05 -7.60
C ILE A 94 1.48 12.24 -6.79
N GLU A 95 1.07 13.50 -6.64
CA GLU A 95 -0.20 13.86 -6.01
C GLU A 95 -1.23 14.22 -7.08
N ILE A 96 -2.41 13.60 -7.02
CA ILE A 96 -3.60 14.01 -7.75
C ILE A 96 -4.58 14.59 -6.75
N LYS A 97 -4.76 15.91 -6.81
CA LYS A 97 -5.67 16.64 -5.93
C LYS A 97 -6.95 16.98 -6.67
N VAL A 98 -8.07 16.49 -6.16
CA VAL A 98 -9.41 16.82 -6.63
C VAL A 98 -10.02 17.87 -5.71
N THR A 99 -10.61 18.90 -6.31
CA THR A 99 -11.38 19.93 -5.60
C THR A 99 -12.81 19.90 -6.13
N ALA A 100 -13.77 19.65 -5.25
CA ALA A 100 -15.19 19.59 -5.59
C ALA A 100 -15.71 20.95 -6.09
N GLU A 101 -16.89 20.97 -6.70
CA GLU A 101 -17.53 22.19 -7.23
C GLU A 101 -17.72 23.28 -6.17
N ASP A 102 -17.92 22.88 -4.91
CA ASP A 102 -18.04 23.77 -3.77
C ASP A 102 -16.76 24.57 -3.43
N ARG A 103 -15.62 24.19 -4.03
CA ARG A 103 -14.28 24.78 -3.86
C ARG A 103 -13.74 24.70 -2.43
N LYS A 104 -14.32 23.84 -1.59
CA LYS A 104 -13.93 23.66 -0.18
C LYS A 104 -13.55 22.23 0.10
N THR A 105 -14.30 21.27 -0.43
CA THR A 105 -14.04 19.85 -0.24
C THR A 105 -12.98 19.38 -1.22
N THR A 106 -11.96 18.70 -0.71
CA THR A 106 -10.83 18.20 -1.51
C THR A 106 -10.49 16.78 -1.11
N GLN A 107 -9.98 16.00 -2.05
CA GLN A 107 -9.41 14.66 -1.84
C GLN A 107 -8.09 14.57 -2.61
N SER A 108 -7.06 14.03 -1.97
CA SER A 108 -5.78 13.73 -2.61
C SER A 108 -5.64 12.22 -2.81
N TYR A 109 -5.11 11.83 -3.97
CA TYR A 109 -4.69 10.48 -4.33
C TYR A 109 -3.18 10.51 -4.58
N TYR A 110 -2.44 9.55 -4.02
CA TYR A 110 -1.00 9.43 -4.11
C TYR A 110 -0.62 8.25 -5.00
N LEU A 111 0.15 8.53 -6.04
CA LEU A 111 0.76 7.50 -6.88
C LEU A 111 2.24 7.37 -6.52
N HIS A 112 2.61 6.19 -6.04
CA HIS A 112 3.98 5.77 -5.76
C HIS A 112 4.57 5.16 -7.03
N ILE A 113 5.26 5.99 -7.82
CA ILE A 113 5.83 5.60 -9.10
C ILE A 113 7.26 5.13 -8.94
N THR A 114 7.56 3.89 -9.32
CA THR A 114 8.95 3.43 -9.47
C THR A 114 9.35 3.56 -10.94
N ARG A 115 10.21 4.52 -11.26
CA ARG A 115 10.77 4.68 -12.60
C ARG A 115 12.04 3.83 -12.73
N GLY A 116 12.10 3.00 -13.77
CA GLY A 116 13.26 2.19 -14.11
C GLY A 116 12.90 1.12 -15.12
N ASP A 117 13.82 0.21 -15.43
CA ASP A 117 13.51 -0.98 -16.24
C ASP A 117 12.48 -1.83 -15.49
N VAL A 118 11.21 -1.73 -15.89
CA VAL A 118 10.09 -2.42 -15.21
C VAL A 118 10.25 -3.94 -15.23
N ASN A 119 11.06 -4.48 -16.15
CA ASN A 119 11.41 -5.89 -16.10
C ASN A 119 12.19 -6.21 -14.83
N LYS A 120 13.07 -5.32 -14.37
CA LYS A 120 13.84 -5.50 -13.13
C LYS A 120 12.99 -5.52 -11.87
N ALA A 121 11.82 -4.88 -11.91
CA ALA A 121 10.84 -4.91 -10.83
C ALA A 121 9.81 -6.06 -10.98
N ASN A 122 9.89 -6.87 -12.05
CA ASN A 122 8.95 -7.97 -12.26
C ASN A 122 9.24 -9.15 -11.30
N ALA A 123 8.42 -9.26 -10.26
CA ALA A 123 8.41 -10.37 -9.31
C ALA A 123 7.32 -11.43 -9.60
N ASN A 124 6.77 -11.48 -10.82
CA ASN A 124 5.75 -12.46 -11.16
C ASN A 124 6.35 -13.86 -11.40
N LEU A 125 5.58 -14.90 -11.08
CA LEU A 125 5.85 -16.25 -11.56
C LEU A 125 5.27 -16.41 -12.96
N LYS A 126 6.04 -17.01 -13.85
CA LYS A 126 5.59 -17.49 -15.16
C LYS A 126 4.85 -18.82 -15.02
N GLU A 127 5.28 -19.61 -14.05
CA GLU A 127 4.78 -20.97 -13.84
C GLU A 127 4.80 -21.28 -12.35
N LEU A 128 3.69 -21.85 -11.86
CA LEU A 128 3.59 -22.48 -10.56
C LEU A 128 2.85 -23.80 -10.73
N GLU A 129 3.54 -24.91 -10.48
CA GLU A 129 3.00 -26.26 -10.62
C GLU A 129 3.41 -27.11 -9.41
N ILE A 130 2.57 -28.09 -9.08
CA ILE A 130 2.88 -29.11 -8.06
C ILE A 130 2.72 -30.47 -8.71
N GLU A 131 3.74 -31.32 -8.65
CA GLU A 131 3.70 -32.62 -9.31
C GLU A 131 2.52 -33.47 -8.79
N GLY A 132 1.64 -33.89 -9.71
CA GLY A 132 0.49 -34.73 -9.40
C GLY A 132 -0.69 -34.03 -8.71
N ILE A 133 -0.62 -32.71 -8.48
CA ILE A 133 -1.62 -31.95 -7.73
C ILE A 133 -2.08 -30.73 -8.53
N THR A 134 -3.39 -30.48 -8.57
CA THR A 134 -3.96 -29.31 -9.27
C THR A 134 -4.16 -28.16 -8.30
N LEU A 135 -3.67 -26.97 -8.67
CA LEU A 135 -3.92 -25.73 -7.94
C LEU A 135 -5.38 -25.29 -8.10
N ASN A 136 -5.96 -24.81 -7.00
CA ASN A 136 -7.25 -24.11 -7.01
C ASN A 136 -7.08 -22.70 -6.41
N PRO A 137 -7.30 -21.62 -7.17
CA PRO A 137 -7.64 -21.60 -8.60
C PRO A 137 -6.50 -22.13 -9.48
N THR A 138 -6.78 -22.38 -10.77
CA THR A 138 -5.71 -22.61 -11.75
C THR A 138 -4.74 -21.43 -11.76
N PHE A 139 -3.45 -21.70 -11.90
CA PHE A 139 -2.41 -20.67 -11.79
C PHE A 139 -2.68 -19.45 -12.68
N ASN A 140 -2.60 -18.27 -12.07
CA ASN A 140 -2.59 -16.97 -12.71
C ASN A 140 -1.57 -16.09 -11.99
N SER A 141 -0.64 -15.48 -12.72
CA SER A 141 0.41 -14.68 -12.08
C SER A 141 -0.12 -13.50 -11.25
N LYS A 142 -1.37 -13.09 -11.42
CA LYS A 142 -2.05 -12.07 -10.60
C LYS A 142 -2.54 -12.60 -9.26
N ASP A 143 -2.90 -13.88 -9.17
CA ASP A 143 -3.40 -14.50 -7.94
C ASP A 143 -2.23 -14.90 -7.05
N THR A 144 -2.31 -14.54 -5.77
CA THR A 144 -1.26 -14.80 -4.77
C THR A 144 -1.64 -15.89 -3.77
N LYS A 145 -2.83 -16.46 -3.87
CA LYS A 145 -3.33 -17.47 -2.92
C LYS A 145 -3.92 -18.66 -3.65
N TYR A 146 -3.44 -19.84 -3.29
CA TYR A 146 -3.81 -21.11 -3.87
C TYR A 146 -4.10 -22.14 -2.80
N TYR A 147 -4.95 -23.10 -3.16
CA TYR A 147 -5.36 -24.21 -2.33
C TYR A 147 -5.06 -25.50 -3.07
N VAL A 148 -4.55 -26.49 -2.32
CA VAL A 148 -4.33 -27.83 -2.83
C VAL A 148 -4.71 -28.87 -1.80
N GLU A 149 -5.10 -30.04 -2.28
CA GLU A 149 -5.28 -31.23 -1.48
C GLU A 149 -4.20 -32.25 -1.83
N TYR A 150 -3.63 -32.89 -0.81
CA TYR A 150 -2.65 -33.96 -0.97
C TYR A 150 -3.12 -35.22 -0.23
N GLU A 151 -2.69 -36.38 -0.71
CA GLU A 151 -3.05 -37.68 -0.15
C GLU A 151 -1.84 -38.38 0.48
N GLY A 152 -2.11 -39.19 1.50
CA GLY A 152 -1.10 -40.04 2.15
C GLY A 152 -0.21 -39.30 3.15
N ILE A 153 0.98 -39.86 3.38
CA ILE A 153 2.02 -39.29 4.23
C ILE A 153 3.16 -38.90 3.29
N ILE A 154 3.43 -37.60 3.22
CA ILE A 154 4.49 -37.01 2.41
C ILE A 154 5.37 -36.16 3.32
N ASP A 155 6.62 -35.91 2.93
CA ASP A 155 7.50 -35.00 3.67
C ASP A 155 7.31 -33.54 3.24
N ASN A 156 7.03 -33.33 1.95
CA ASN A 156 6.85 -32.03 1.29
C ASN A 156 6.12 -32.18 -0.05
N LEU A 157 5.72 -31.04 -0.65
CA LEU A 157 5.20 -30.97 -2.01
C LEU A 157 6.34 -30.77 -3.02
N ASN A 158 6.25 -31.43 -4.19
CA ASN A 158 7.18 -31.17 -5.29
C ASN A 158 6.74 -29.95 -6.10
N ILE A 159 7.18 -28.77 -5.65
CA ILE A 159 6.77 -27.47 -6.19
C ILE A 159 7.76 -27.00 -7.27
N LYS A 160 7.24 -26.67 -8.44
CA LYS A 160 7.94 -26.00 -9.52
C LYS A 160 7.46 -24.55 -9.61
N ALA A 161 8.34 -23.61 -9.29
CA ALA A 161 8.07 -22.17 -9.38
C ALA A 161 9.11 -21.50 -10.27
N ILE A 162 8.69 -20.97 -11.43
CA ILE A 162 9.57 -20.32 -12.40
C ILE A 162 9.20 -18.85 -12.50
N PRO A 163 10.13 -17.90 -12.27
CA PRO A 163 9.84 -16.48 -12.41
C PRO A 163 9.68 -16.06 -13.88
N GLU A 164 8.91 -15.00 -14.13
CA GLU A 164 8.82 -14.36 -15.45
C GLU A 164 10.12 -13.64 -15.81
N ASN A 165 10.76 -12.97 -14.84
CA ASN A 165 12.10 -12.42 -14.99
C ASN A 165 13.15 -13.48 -14.61
N GLU A 166 14.00 -13.87 -15.56
CA GLU A 166 15.06 -14.87 -15.37
C GLU A 166 16.12 -14.48 -14.32
N ASN A 167 16.26 -13.18 -14.02
CA ASN A 167 17.16 -12.65 -13.00
C ASN A 167 16.50 -12.52 -11.62
N ALA A 168 15.20 -12.82 -11.50
CA ALA A 168 14.52 -12.84 -10.21
C ALA A 168 14.92 -14.08 -9.40
N LYS A 169 14.91 -13.94 -8.08
CA LYS A 169 15.23 -15.01 -7.13
C LYS A 169 13.95 -15.57 -6.54
N VAL A 170 13.81 -16.89 -6.49
CA VAL A 170 12.70 -17.60 -5.86
C VAL A 170 13.18 -18.28 -4.58
N GLU A 171 12.48 -18.05 -3.48
CA GLU A 171 12.68 -18.72 -2.19
C GLU A 171 11.37 -19.35 -1.74
N ILE A 172 11.41 -20.63 -1.35
CA ILE A 172 10.25 -21.38 -0.87
C ILE A 172 10.43 -21.66 0.62
N GLU A 173 9.46 -21.26 1.43
CA GLU A 173 9.44 -21.44 2.89
C GLU A 173 8.18 -22.23 3.30
N GLY A 174 8.27 -23.06 4.35
CA GLY A 174 7.14 -23.82 4.90
C GLY A 174 6.74 -25.06 4.09
N ASN A 175 7.59 -25.52 3.16
CA ASN A 175 7.38 -26.73 2.38
C ASN A 175 8.09 -27.95 3.01
N ASP A 176 7.84 -28.20 4.29
CA ASP A 176 8.46 -29.27 5.08
C ASP A 176 7.52 -29.76 6.19
N ASN A 177 7.82 -30.94 6.75
CA ASN A 177 7.11 -31.55 7.90
C ASN A 177 5.62 -31.83 7.66
N TYR A 178 5.29 -32.37 6.48
CA TYR A 178 3.93 -32.80 6.13
C TYR A 178 3.50 -34.12 6.83
N ASP A 179 4.35 -34.67 7.68
CA ASP A 179 4.08 -35.82 8.55
C ASP A 179 3.23 -35.46 9.78
N THR A 180 3.10 -34.16 10.09
CA THR A 180 2.32 -33.64 11.22
C THR A 180 1.44 -32.46 10.78
N GLY A 181 0.22 -32.36 11.33
CA GLY A 181 -0.76 -31.33 10.95
C GLY A 181 -1.61 -31.70 9.73
N SER A 182 -2.79 -31.08 9.63
CA SER A 182 -3.75 -31.31 8.54
C SER A 182 -3.71 -30.21 7.48
N VAL A 183 -3.13 -29.06 7.84
CA VAL A 183 -2.99 -27.87 7.01
C VAL A 183 -1.55 -27.40 7.04
N HIS A 184 -1.01 -27.07 5.87
CA HIS A 184 0.34 -26.54 5.71
C HIS A 184 0.29 -25.26 4.87
N LEU A 185 1.08 -24.26 5.25
CA LEU A 185 1.22 -23.02 4.51
C LEU A 185 2.61 -22.93 3.90
N VAL A 186 2.67 -22.95 2.56
CA VAL A 186 3.89 -22.70 1.81
C VAL A 186 3.89 -21.25 1.31
N LYS A 187 4.97 -20.52 1.58
CA LYS A 187 5.21 -19.20 1.00
C LYS A 187 6.29 -19.29 -0.07
N ILE A 188 6.01 -18.74 -1.24
CA ILE A 188 6.95 -18.63 -2.35
C ILE A 188 7.23 -17.14 -2.54
N ASN A 189 8.40 -16.70 -2.09
CA ASN A 189 8.85 -15.32 -2.20
C ASN A 189 9.65 -15.17 -3.50
N VAL A 190 9.14 -14.34 -4.41
CA VAL A 190 9.85 -13.95 -5.63
C VAL A 190 10.40 -12.55 -5.43
N THR A 191 11.72 -12.44 -5.37
CA THR A 191 12.43 -11.16 -5.32
C THR A 191 12.88 -10.80 -6.71
N ALA A 192 12.39 -9.68 -7.25
CA ALA A 192 12.76 -9.21 -8.58
C ALA A 192 14.26 -8.83 -8.65
N GLU A 193 14.77 -8.65 -9.87
CA GLU A 193 16.18 -8.28 -10.11
C GLU A 193 16.59 -6.98 -9.38
N ASP A 194 15.66 -6.05 -9.21
CA ASP A 194 15.88 -4.80 -8.47
C ASP A 194 16.20 -5.01 -6.97
N SER A 195 16.07 -6.25 -6.47
CA SER A 195 16.29 -6.65 -5.08
C SER A 195 15.42 -5.91 -4.05
N ILE A 196 14.39 -5.21 -4.50
CA ILE A 196 13.49 -4.39 -3.69
C ILE A 196 12.07 -4.93 -3.79
N THR A 197 11.61 -5.25 -5.00
CA THR A 197 10.26 -5.71 -5.26
C THR A 197 10.17 -7.18 -4.91
N VAL A 198 9.32 -7.50 -3.94
CA VAL A 198 9.04 -8.88 -3.52
C VAL A 198 7.55 -9.15 -3.68
N LYS A 199 7.23 -10.26 -4.33
CA LYS A 199 5.87 -10.78 -4.43
C LYS A 199 5.82 -12.17 -3.82
N THR A 200 4.87 -12.38 -2.92
CA THR A 200 4.69 -13.65 -2.20
C THR A 200 3.45 -14.37 -2.71
N TYR A 201 3.62 -15.61 -3.14
CA TYR A 201 2.53 -16.55 -3.43
C TYR A 201 2.38 -17.50 -2.25
N GLN A 202 1.14 -17.84 -1.91
CA GLN A 202 0.79 -18.70 -0.80
C GLN A 202 0.08 -19.94 -1.33
N ILE A 203 0.54 -21.12 -0.93
CA ILE A 203 -0.16 -22.38 -1.15
C ILE A 203 -0.60 -22.89 0.21
N ILE A 204 -1.91 -23.04 0.38
CA ILE A 204 -2.51 -23.72 1.52
C ILE A 204 -2.76 -25.15 1.10
N ALA A 205 -1.94 -26.06 1.62
CA ALA A 205 -2.03 -27.48 1.36
C ALA A 205 -2.83 -28.16 2.46
N ARG A 206 -3.76 -29.04 2.08
CA ARG A 206 -4.63 -29.76 3.00
C ARG A 206 -4.53 -31.25 2.78
N LYS A 207 -4.49 -32.00 3.87
CA LYS A 207 -4.54 -33.46 3.80
C LYS A 207 -5.96 -33.94 3.50
N ALA A 208 -6.12 -34.72 2.44
CA ALA A 208 -7.41 -35.22 2.00
C ALA A 208 -8.08 -36.09 3.07
N GLY A 209 -9.39 -35.91 3.26
CA GLY A 209 -10.21 -36.71 4.19
C GLY A 209 -10.14 -36.28 5.65
N GLU A 210 -9.36 -35.26 5.96
CA GLU A 210 -9.35 -34.60 7.27
C GLU A 210 -10.20 -33.32 7.18
N ASN A 211 -11.00 -33.06 8.21
CA ASN A 211 -11.81 -31.84 8.29
C ASN A 211 -11.18 -30.92 9.34
N PRO A 212 -10.13 -30.16 8.98
CA PRO A 212 -9.52 -29.23 9.92
C PRO A 212 -10.53 -28.13 10.25
N ASP A 213 -10.43 -27.59 11.46
CA ASP A 213 -11.10 -26.33 11.80
C ASP A 213 -10.30 -25.21 11.11
N GLU A 214 -10.51 -25.07 9.79
CA GLU A 214 -9.60 -24.51 8.79
C GLU A 214 -9.08 -23.11 9.08
N GLN A 215 -9.86 -22.28 9.75
CA GLN A 215 -9.48 -20.90 10.09
C GLN A 215 -8.53 -20.86 11.29
N ASN A 216 -8.74 -21.70 12.30
CA ASN A 216 -7.94 -21.68 13.52
C ASN A 216 -6.52 -22.23 13.27
N GLU A 217 -6.39 -23.28 12.48
CA GLU A 217 -5.08 -23.90 12.18
C GLU A 217 -4.24 -22.99 11.26
N LEU A 218 -4.87 -22.38 10.23
CA LEU A 218 -4.19 -21.44 9.35
C LEU A 218 -3.74 -20.17 10.08
N GLU A 219 -4.60 -19.58 10.93
CA GLU A 219 -4.24 -18.42 11.74
C GLU A 219 -3.06 -18.73 12.69
N THR A 220 -3.05 -19.94 13.27
CA THR A 220 -1.95 -20.40 14.13
C THR A 220 -0.64 -20.50 13.33
N ILE A 221 -0.68 -21.12 12.15
CA ILE A 221 0.50 -21.26 11.28
C ILE A 221 1.02 -19.88 10.82
N GLU A 222 0.13 -18.97 10.42
CA GLU A 222 0.50 -17.62 10.03
C GLU A 222 1.18 -16.86 11.18
N ALA A 223 0.67 -16.99 12.41
CA ALA A 223 1.25 -16.37 13.61
C ALA A 223 2.63 -16.96 13.95
N GLU A 224 2.81 -18.28 13.89
CA GLU A 224 4.10 -18.93 14.12
C GLU A 224 5.15 -18.48 13.10
N MET A 225 4.76 -18.35 11.83
CA MET A 225 5.66 -17.83 10.79
C MET A 225 6.06 -16.38 11.04
N GLN A 226 5.11 -15.51 11.40
CA GLN A 226 5.40 -14.12 11.74
C GLN A 226 6.37 -14.03 12.93
N GLN A 227 6.15 -14.83 13.98
CA GLN A 227 7.05 -14.88 15.13
C GLN A 227 8.47 -15.34 14.74
N LYS A 228 8.59 -16.33 13.85
CA LYS A 228 9.90 -16.76 13.32
C LYS A 228 10.58 -15.65 12.50
N GLU A 229 9.84 -14.91 11.68
CA GLU A 229 10.36 -13.76 10.94
C GLU A 229 10.83 -12.63 11.88
N GLU A 230 10.07 -12.33 12.94
CA GLU A 230 10.48 -11.35 13.96
C GLU A 230 11.74 -11.79 14.70
N LEU A 231 11.86 -13.07 15.04
CA LEU A 231 13.05 -13.61 15.68
C LEU A 231 14.28 -13.48 14.79
N LYS A 232 14.18 -13.81 13.49
CA LYS A 232 15.28 -13.60 12.51
C LYS A 232 15.73 -12.14 12.48
N LYS A 233 14.79 -11.18 12.46
CA LYS A 233 15.10 -9.74 12.48
C LYS A 233 15.81 -9.31 13.76
N GLN A 234 15.39 -9.85 14.91
CA GLN A 234 16.04 -9.58 16.20
C GLN A 234 17.47 -10.13 16.24
N GLU A 235 17.71 -11.32 15.69
CA GLU A 235 19.04 -11.92 15.61
C GLU A 235 19.98 -11.11 14.70
N GLU A 236 19.51 -10.66 13.54
CA GLU A 236 20.27 -9.80 12.63
C GLU A 236 20.59 -8.44 13.26
N GLN A 237 19.62 -7.82 13.94
CA GLN A 237 19.84 -6.58 14.67
C GLN A 237 20.87 -6.74 15.79
N LYS A 238 20.81 -7.87 16.52
CA LYS A 238 21.80 -8.20 17.55
C LYS A 238 23.20 -8.37 16.93
N HIS A 239 23.30 -9.00 15.77
CA HIS A 239 24.55 -9.13 15.03
C HIS A 239 25.12 -7.75 14.65
N ASN A 240 24.29 -6.87 14.08
CA ASN A 240 24.68 -5.51 13.70
C ASN A 240 25.12 -4.66 14.91
N ASN A 241 24.37 -4.72 16.01
CA ASN A 241 24.76 -4.04 17.25
C ASN A 241 26.13 -4.53 17.77
N THR A 242 26.40 -5.83 17.66
CA THR A 242 27.69 -6.42 18.05
C THR A 242 28.82 -5.87 17.18
N ILE A 243 28.62 -5.78 15.86
CA ILE A 243 29.59 -5.17 14.93
C ILE A 243 29.87 -3.71 15.30
N VAL A 244 28.82 -2.92 15.56
CA VAL A 244 28.96 -1.50 15.95
C VAL A 244 29.78 -1.36 17.24
N ILE A 245 29.52 -2.19 18.25
CA ILE A 245 30.28 -2.20 19.51
C ILE A 245 31.77 -2.50 19.25
N ILE A 246 32.08 -3.49 18.39
CA ILE A 246 33.47 -3.83 18.02
C ILE A 246 34.16 -2.64 17.34
N ILE A 247 33.50 -1.94 16.42
CA ILE A 247 34.04 -0.75 15.74
C ILE A 247 34.35 0.36 16.76
N ILE A 248 33.44 0.62 17.72
CA ILE A 248 33.65 1.63 18.76
C ILE A 248 34.88 1.27 19.62
N ILE A 249 35.04 0.00 20.02
CA ILE A 249 36.19 -0.46 20.81
C ILE A 249 37.50 -0.25 20.02
N LEU A 250 37.53 -0.60 18.73
CA LEU A 250 38.71 -0.40 17.88
C LEU A 250 39.08 1.08 17.74
N LEU A 251 38.10 1.97 17.59
CA LEU A 251 38.33 3.42 17.54
C LEU A 251 38.93 3.95 18.85
N ILE A 252 38.42 3.51 20.00
CA ILE A 252 38.95 3.88 21.32
C ILE A 252 40.41 3.42 21.47
N ILE A 253 40.74 2.21 21.01
CA ILE A 253 42.11 1.68 21.00
C ILE A 253 43.01 2.54 20.10
N CYS A 254 42.58 2.85 18.87
CA CYS A 254 43.33 3.69 17.94
C CYS A 254 43.62 5.09 18.52
N VAL A 255 42.61 5.75 19.12
CA VAL A 255 42.77 7.06 19.77
C VAL A 255 43.75 6.96 20.95
N SER A 256 43.65 5.91 21.75
CA SER A 256 44.56 5.68 22.88
C SER A 256 46.01 5.50 22.42
N ILE A 257 46.24 4.71 21.36
CA ILE A 257 47.56 4.53 20.74
C ILE A 257 48.08 5.85 20.18
N PHE A 258 47.25 6.62 19.49
CA PHE A 258 47.63 7.93 18.93
C PHE A 258 48.06 8.91 20.02
N ILE A 259 47.32 9.00 21.13
CA ILE A 259 47.67 9.83 22.28
C ILE A 259 49.02 9.41 22.89
N ILE A 260 49.27 8.10 23.00
CA ILE A 260 50.54 7.56 23.51
C ILE A 260 51.70 7.93 22.57
N ILE A 261 51.53 7.76 21.26
CA ILE A 261 52.55 8.13 20.26
C ILE A 261 52.85 9.62 20.31
N LYS A 262 51.82 10.47 20.39
CA LYS A 262 51.98 11.93 20.49
C LYS A 262 52.76 12.32 21.76
N LYS A 263 52.38 11.78 22.92
CA LYS A 263 53.10 12.02 24.19
C LYS A 263 54.57 11.57 24.18
N LYS A 264 54.92 10.53 23.42
CA LYS A 264 56.31 10.10 23.24
C LYS A 264 57.12 11.04 22.34
N LYS A 265 56.47 11.75 21.41
CA LYS A 265 57.12 12.69 20.49
C LYS A 265 57.38 14.06 21.12
N ASP A 266 56.59 14.42 22.13
CA ASP A 266 56.69 15.68 22.88
C ASP A 266 57.65 15.60 24.10
N LYS A 267 58.38 14.49 24.28
CA LYS A 267 59.43 14.28 25.29
C LYS A 267 60.79 14.13 24.61
#